data_AF-A0ABD5YVJ3-F1
#
_entry.id   AF-A0ABD5YVJ3-F1
#
_cell.length_a   1.000
_cell.length_b   1.000
_cell.length_c   1.000
_cell.angle_alpha   90.00
_cell.angle_beta   90.00
_cell.angle_gamma   90.00
#
_symmetry.space_group_name_H-M   'P 1'
#
loop_
_entity.id
_entity.type
_entity.pdbx_description
1 polymer ?
#
loop_
_entity_poly.entity_id
_entity_poly.type
_entity_poly.pdbx_seq_one_letter_code
_entity_poly.pdbx_strand_id
1 'polypeptide(L)'
;MTSSEQSPQAPDSLPKYIARGLPKQDKETLEDALDYITELIEWRQRPIDANDLPEGAEPVANDSKGTGTLVEEYVTCGDSTCHCAEEGDKGHGPYLYRYFRDEGTLKSEYVGKV
;
A
#
# COMPACT_ATOMS: atom_id res chain seq x y z
N MET A 1 8.77 33.61 -39.21
CA MET A 1 9.18 32.26 -38.78
C MET A 1 8.28 31.88 -37.61
N THR A 2 7.18 31.18 -37.87
CA THR A 2 6.27 30.74 -36.82
C THR A 2 6.82 29.44 -36.24
N SER A 3 7.37 29.49 -35.02
CA SER A 3 7.61 28.28 -34.23
C SER A 3 6.28 27.56 -34.09
N SER A 4 6.15 26.39 -34.68
CA SER A 4 5.04 25.50 -34.40
C SER A 4 5.21 25.04 -32.94
N GLU A 5 4.35 25.51 -32.05
CA GLU A 5 4.27 25.02 -30.68
C GLU A 5 3.88 23.54 -30.73
N GLN A 6 4.87 22.66 -30.57
CA GLN A 6 4.63 21.23 -30.49
C GLN A 6 4.08 20.90 -29.11
N SER A 7 2.93 20.24 -29.10
CA SER A 7 2.34 19.67 -27.88
C SER A 7 3.35 18.70 -27.23
N PRO A 8 3.44 18.65 -25.89
CA PRO A 8 4.37 17.77 -25.20
C PRO A 8 4.11 16.29 -25.55
N GLN A 9 5.19 15.50 -25.64
CA GLN A 9 5.08 14.07 -25.86
C GLN A 9 4.96 13.33 -24.52
N ALA A 10 3.99 12.43 -24.41
CA ALA A 10 3.83 11.58 -23.23
C ALA A 10 5.00 10.58 -23.09
N PRO A 11 5.45 10.26 -21.87
CA PRO A 11 6.47 9.22 -21.64
C PRO A 11 5.99 7.83 -22.10
N ASP A 12 6.92 6.99 -22.57
CA ASP A 12 6.60 5.63 -23.02
C ASP A 12 6.07 4.71 -21.91
N SER A 13 6.40 5.01 -20.66
CA SER A 13 5.92 4.29 -19.47
C SER A 13 4.45 4.60 -19.13
N LEU A 14 3.89 5.69 -19.67
CA LEU A 14 2.53 6.09 -19.36
C LEU A 14 1.53 5.21 -20.13
N PRO A 15 0.56 4.56 -19.46
CA PRO A 15 -0.42 3.72 -20.14
C PRO A 15 -1.13 4.46 -21.28
N LYS A 16 -1.32 3.76 -22.41
CA LYS A 16 -1.84 4.36 -23.66
C LYS A 16 -3.14 5.13 -23.47
N TYR A 17 -4.02 4.68 -22.58
CA TYR A 17 -5.30 5.34 -22.34
C TYR A 17 -5.15 6.68 -21.60
N ILE A 18 -4.15 6.81 -20.71
CA ILE A 18 -3.82 8.07 -20.03
C ILE A 18 -3.11 9.03 -20.98
N ALA A 19 -2.08 8.55 -21.69
CA ALA A 19 -1.33 9.34 -22.67
C ALA A 19 -2.21 9.93 -23.77
N ARG A 20 -3.30 9.25 -24.13
CA ARG A 20 -4.30 9.73 -25.11
C ARG A 20 -5.45 10.51 -24.47
N GLY A 21 -5.70 10.32 -23.18
CA GLY A 21 -6.81 10.93 -22.45
C GLY A 21 -6.50 12.35 -21.98
N LEU A 22 -5.33 12.55 -21.37
CA LEU A 22 -4.92 13.85 -20.82
C LEU A 22 -4.89 14.97 -21.87
N PRO A 23 -4.31 14.80 -23.07
CA PRO A 23 -4.26 15.89 -24.06
C PRO A 23 -5.64 16.33 -24.60
N LYS A 24 -6.71 15.60 -24.29
CA LYS A 24 -8.09 15.92 -24.71
C LYS A 24 -8.85 16.76 -23.68
N GLN A 25 -8.29 16.94 -22.48
CA GLN A 25 -8.93 17.69 -21.41
C GLN A 25 -8.61 19.18 -21.52
N ASP A 26 -9.45 20.02 -20.91
CA ASP A 26 -9.18 21.44 -20.77
C ASP A 26 -8.18 21.73 -19.63
N LYS A 27 -7.79 23.00 -19.51
CA LYS A 27 -6.81 23.45 -18.53
C LYS A 27 -7.25 23.14 -17.10
N GLU A 28 -8.50 23.44 -16.75
CA GLU A 28 -9.04 23.27 -15.40
C GLU A 28 -9.03 21.79 -14.99
N THR A 29 -9.50 20.91 -15.88
CA THR A 29 -9.47 19.46 -15.66
C THR A 29 -8.04 18.93 -15.51
N LEU A 30 -7.07 19.49 -16.23
CA LEU A 30 -5.66 19.11 -16.10
C LEU A 30 -5.05 19.56 -14.78
N GLU A 31 -5.42 20.74 -14.28
CA GLU A 31 -5.01 21.25 -12.97
C GLU A 31 -5.61 20.37 -11.85
N ASP A 32 -6.91 20.07 -11.89
CA ASP A 32 -7.56 19.16 -10.94
C ASP A 32 -6.95 17.75 -10.94
N ALA A 33 -6.63 17.23 -12.14
CA ALA A 33 -5.98 15.93 -12.26
C ALA A 33 -4.58 15.93 -11.64
N LEU A 34 -3.83 17.03 -11.76
CA LEU A 34 -2.49 17.15 -11.16
C LEU A 34 -2.57 17.13 -9.63
N ASP A 35 -3.51 17.88 -9.06
CA ASP A 35 -3.71 17.92 -7.61
C ASP A 35 -4.09 16.53 -7.08
N TYR A 36 -5.07 15.88 -7.72
CA TYR A 36 -5.48 14.53 -7.34
C TYR A 36 -4.36 13.49 -7.49
N ILE A 37 -3.58 13.52 -8.58
CA ILE A 37 -2.45 12.61 -8.77
C ILE A 37 -1.40 12.81 -7.68
N THR A 38 -1.15 14.05 -7.29
CA THR A 38 -0.20 14.39 -6.21
C THR A 38 -0.66 13.80 -4.89
N GLU A 39 -1.91 14.07 -4.49
CA GLU A 39 -2.51 13.49 -3.27
C GLU A 39 -2.51 11.96 -3.30
N LEU A 40 -2.79 11.35 -4.46
CA LEU A 40 -2.78 9.90 -4.61
C LEU A 40 -1.39 9.29 -4.43
N ILE A 41 -0.35 9.97 -4.92
CA ILE A 41 1.05 9.54 -4.71
C ILE A 41 1.41 9.62 -3.24
N GLU A 42 1.11 10.74 -2.58
CA GLU A 42 1.36 10.92 -1.15
C GLU A 42 0.64 9.85 -0.33
N TRP A 43 -0.64 9.61 -0.63
CA TRP A 43 -1.43 8.58 0.05
C TRP A 43 -0.87 7.17 -0.15
N ARG A 44 -0.35 6.84 -1.34
CA ARG A 44 0.27 5.52 -1.59
C ARG A 44 1.61 5.34 -0.90
N GLN A 45 2.33 6.44 -0.66
CA GLN A 45 3.67 6.45 -0.04
C GLN A 45 3.62 6.70 1.48
N ARG A 46 2.45 6.99 2.04
CA ARG A 46 2.30 7.30 3.46
C ARG A 46 2.77 6.13 4.35
N PRO A 47 3.30 6.44 5.55
CA PRO A 47 3.58 5.42 6.56
C PRO A 47 2.35 4.57 6.87
N ILE A 48 2.60 3.33 7.30
CA ILE A 48 1.54 2.45 7.83
C ILE A 48 1.21 2.93 9.24
N ASP A 49 -0.06 3.23 9.47
CA ASP A 49 -0.58 3.53 10.81
C ASP A 49 -1.41 2.36 11.35
N ALA A 50 -1.82 2.44 12.61
CA ALA A 50 -2.52 1.36 13.29
C ALA A 50 -3.86 0.98 12.61
N ASN A 51 -4.53 1.91 11.91
CA ASN A 51 -5.78 1.62 11.22
C ASN A 51 -5.56 0.85 9.90
N ASP A 52 -4.33 0.80 9.42
CA ASP A 52 -3.98 0.01 8.24
C ASP A 52 -3.73 -1.46 8.57
N LEU A 53 -3.44 -1.77 9.83
CA LEU A 53 -3.10 -3.12 10.25
C LEU A 53 -4.37 -3.98 10.41
N PRO A 54 -4.26 -5.32 10.28
CA PRO A 54 -5.38 -6.21 10.57
C PRO A 54 -5.91 -6.04 12.00
N GLU A 55 -7.15 -6.44 12.23
CA GLU A 55 -7.73 -6.43 13.57
C GLU A 55 -6.97 -7.38 14.50
N GLY A 56 -6.54 -6.88 15.66
CA GLY A 56 -5.74 -7.64 16.63
C GLY A 56 -4.22 -7.60 16.42
N ALA A 57 -3.74 -6.94 15.36
CA ALA A 57 -2.33 -6.67 15.13
C ALA A 57 -1.83 -5.53 16.02
N GLU A 58 -0.95 -5.83 16.98
CA GLU A 58 -0.29 -4.80 17.79
C GLU A 58 1.07 -4.41 17.16
N PRO A 59 1.27 -3.13 16.78
CA PRO A 59 2.55 -2.67 16.27
C PRO A 59 3.62 -2.72 17.36
N VAL A 60 4.71 -3.45 17.11
CA VAL A 60 5.84 -3.58 18.04
C VAL A 60 6.98 -2.61 17.73
N ALA A 61 7.21 -2.28 16.46
CA ALA A 61 8.21 -1.28 16.05
C ALA A 61 8.05 -0.90 14.56
N ASN A 62 8.63 0.23 14.15
CA ASN A 62 8.98 0.44 12.75
C ASN A 62 10.29 -0.28 12.46
N ASP A 63 10.36 -1.04 11.37
CA ASP A 63 11.60 -1.70 11.00
C ASP A 63 12.65 -0.66 10.61
N SER A 64 13.77 -0.66 11.34
CA SER A 64 14.90 0.24 11.08
C SER A 64 15.70 -0.13 9.82
N LYS A 65 15.45 -1.31 9.24
CA LYS A 65 16.13 -1.82 8.03
C LYS A 65 15.19 -2.08 6.84
N GLY A 66 13.88 -1.89 7.00
CA GLY A 66 12.87 -2.20 5.98
C GLY A 66 11.77 -1.13 5.96
N THR A 67 11.13 -0.93 4.81
CA THR A 67 10.03 0.02 4.62
C THR A 67 8.72 -0.50 5.21
N GLY A 68 8.67 -0.83 6.50
CA GLY A 68 7.49 -1.46 7.11
C GLY A 68 7.38 -1.41 8.63
N THR A 69 6.20 -1.77 9.12
CA THR A 69 5.83 -1.87 10.54
C THR A 69 5.85 -3.33 10.98
N LEU A 70 6.55 -3.61 12.07
CA LEU A 70 6.58 -4.93 12.70
C LEU A 70 5.35 -5.09 13.61
N VAL A 71 4.73 -6.27 13.54
CA VAL A 71 3.49 -6.60 14.22
C VAL A 71 3.57 -8.01 14.79
N GLU A 72 3.06 -8.20 16.01
CA GLU A 72 2.82 -9.53 16.57
C GLU A 72 1.40 -10.01 16.26
N GLU A 73 1.28 -11.20 15.69
CA GLU A 73 -0.01 -11.81 15.37
C GLU A 73 -0.14 -13.23 15.92
N TYR A 74 -1.36 -13.59 16.29
CA TYR A 74 -1.75 -14.97 16.54
C TYR A 74 -2.65 -15.45 15.42
N VAL A 75 -2.45 -16.69 14.96
CA VAL A 75 -3.15 -17.24 13.79
C VAL A 75 -3.77 -18.59 14.11
N THR A 76 -4.87 -18.91 13.46
CA THR A 76 -5.47 -20.25 13.52
C THR A 76 -4.88 -21.14 12.42
N CYS A 77 -4.68 -22.43 12.70
CA CYS A 77 -4.11 -23.36 11.71
C CYS A 77 -5.16 -23.93 10.74
N GLY A 78 -6.45 -23.61 10.93
CA GLY A 78 -7.57 -24.12 10.13
C GLY A 78 -7.99 -25.55 10.47
N ASP A 79 -7.27 -26.25 11.35
CA ASP A 79 -7.70 -27.55 11.89
C ASP A 79 -8.71 -27.32 13.03
N SER A 80 -9.95 -27.79 12.82
CA SER A 80 -11.05 -27.67 13.79
C SER A 80 -10.80 -28.46 15.09
N THR A 81 -9.85 -29.38 15.09
CA THR A 81 -9.50 -30.19 16.27
C THR A 81 -8.33 -29.59 17.06
N CYS A 82 -7.69 -28.54 16.56
CA CYS A 82 -6.61 -27.86 17.25
C CYS A 82 -7.14 -26.92 18.34
N HIS A 83 -6.40 -26.75 19.42
CA HIS A 83 -6.74 -25.82 20.51
C HIS A 83 -6.98 -24.38 19.99
N CYS A 84 -6.27 -23.98 18.92
CA CYS A 84 -6.44 -22.66 18.30
C CYS A 84 -7.82 -22.43 17.67
N ALA A 85 -8.66 -23.47 17.57
CA ALA A 85 -10.03 -23.37 17.07
C ALA A 85 -11.07 -23.22 18.20
N GLU A 86 -10.64 -23.30 19.47
CA GLU A 86 -11.53 -23.14 20.62
C GLU A 86 -11.96 -21.67 20.79
N GLU A 87 -13.22 -21.46 21.17
CA GLU A 87 -13.76 -20.11 21.39
C GLU A 87 -13.03 -19.42 22.54
N GLY A 88 -12.38 -18.30 22.24
CA GLY A 88 -11.58 -17.53 23.21
C GLY A 88 -10.10 -17.93 23.29
N ASP A 89 -9.64 -18.94 22.55
CA ASP A 89 -8.21 -19.19 22.37
C ASP A 89 -7.60 -18.11 21.46
N LYS A 90 -6.39 -17.67 21.77
CA LYS A 90 -5.71 -16.60 21.00
C LYS A 90 -5.20 -17.10 19.65
N GLY A 91 -5.00 -18.41 19.50
CA GLY A 91 -4.38 -19.04 18.34
C GLY A 91 -2.90 -19.32 18.54
N HIS A 92 -2.24 -19.76 17.47
CA HIS A 92 -0.80 -19.99 17.45
C HIS A 92 -0.03 -18.68 17.28
N GLY A 93 0.96 -18.45 18.13
CA GLY A 93 1.75 -17.23 18.11
C GLY A 93 2.37 -16.93 19.48
N PRO A 94 2.90 -15.70 19.67
CA PRO A 94 2.92 -14.64 18.68
C PRO A 94 3.94 -14.90 17.56
N TYR A 95 3.55 -14.57 16.34
CA TYR A 95 4.40 -14.53 15.16
C TYR A 95 4.69 -13.09 14.79
N LEU A 96 5.93 -12.83 14.40
CA LEU A 96 6.36 -11.51 13.97
C LEU A 96 6.16 -11.39 12.46
N TYR A 97 5.37 -10.40 12.06
CA TYR A 97 5.16 -10.02 10.67
C TYR A 97 5.68 -8.61 10.41
N ARG A 98 6.20 -8.36 9.21
CA ARG A 98 6.49 -7.03 8.69
C ARG A 98 5.42 -6.64 7.70
N TYR A 99 4.65 -5.61 8.01
CA TYR A 99 3.70 -4.97 7.11
C TYR A 99 4.37 -3.84 6.35
N PHE A 100 4.22 -3.78 5.03
CA PHE A 100 4.79 -2.74 4.18
C PHE A 100 3.84 -2.39 3.04
N ARG A 101 4.00 -1.20 2.46
CA ARG A 101 3.26 -0.81 1.25
C ARG A 101 4.11 -1.10 0.02
N ASP A 102 3.54 -1.82 -0.92
CA ASP A 102 4.10 -2.03 -2.26
C ASP A 102 3.09 -1.54 -3.29
N GLU A 103 3.48 -0.53 -4.06
CA GLU A 103 2.62 0.17 -5.02
C GLU A 103 1.25 0.64 -4.44
N GLY A 104 1.22 0.98 -3.14
CA GLY A 104 0.03 1.40 -2.41
C GLY A 104 -0.81 0.25 -1.82
N THR A 105 -0.46 -1.00 -2.10
CA THR A 105 -1.09 -2.19 -1.53
C THR A 105 -0.38 -2.60 -0.25
N LEU A 106 -1.14 -2.83 0.84
CA LEU A 106 -0.58 -3.38 2.07
C LEU A 106 -0.20 -4.86 1.85
N LYS A 107 1.04 -5.20 2.16
CA LYS A 107 1.58 -6.57 2.12
C LYS A 107 2.18 -6.91 3.47
N SER A 108 2.24 -8.22 3.77
CA SER A 108 2.91 -8.73 4.95
C SER A 108 3.97 -9.78 4.58
N GLU A 109 5.03 -9.82 5.39
CA GLU A 109 6.10 -10.81 5.32
C GLU A 109 6.28 -11.45 6.70
N TYR A 110 6.33 -12.78 6.77
CA TYR A 110 6.64 -13.48 8.01
C TYR A 110 8.14 -13.33 8.34
N VAL A 111 8.42 -12.75 9.50
CA VAL A 111 9.80 -12.50 9.97
C VAL A 111 10.29 -13.64 10.86
N GLY A 112 9.42 -14.19 11.71
CA GLY A 112 9.81 -15.27 12.61
C GLY A 112 8.83 -15.50 13.77
N LYS A 113 9.23 -16.38 14.68
CA LYS A 113 8.55 -16.54 15.98
C LYS A 113 9.18 -15.57 16.98
N VAL A 114 8.35 -15.01 17.86
CA VAL A 114 8.80 -14.22 19.01
C VAL A 114 9.12 -15.14 20.19
#